data_AF-A0A1G8VER1-F1
#
_entry.id   AF-A0A1G8VER1-F1
#
_cell.length_a   1.000
_cell.length_b   1.000
_cell.length_c   1.000
_cell.angle_alpha   90.00
_cell.angle_beta   90.00
_cell.angle_gamma   90.00
#
_symmetry.space_group_name_H-M   'P 1'
#
loop_
_entity.id
_entity.type
_entity.pdbx_description
1 polymer ?
#
loop_
_entity_poly.entity_id
_entity_poly.type
_entity_poly.pdbx_seq_one_letter_code
_entity_poly.pdbx_strand_id
1 'polypeptide(L)'
;MKRRQVFEGATHFGILPKLDMLSNEIVFPNCILYKSKFKEDKVELFLKDLDNTNIIVSTPTLIKNMPNKLFEHLINNVELVVFDEAHHLAAPDWKFVREKFLDKKLLQYTATPYRNDGKNLKERLFTITV
;
A
#
# COMPACT_ATOMS: atom_id res chain seq x y z
N MET A 1 -1.82 11.48 -0.02
CA MET A 1 -2.71 11.32 -1.21
C MET A 1 -4.06 10.64 -0.85
N LYS A 2 -5.15 10.79 -1.63
CA LYS A 2 -6.40 10.02 -1.38
C LYS A 2 -6.25 8.60 -1.90
N ARG A 3 -6.50 7.58 -1.07
CA ARG A 3 -6.37 6.15 -1.43
C ARG A 3 -7.04 5.75 -2.75
N ARG A 4 -8.20 6.32 -3.07
CA ARG A 4 -8.92 6.08 -4.34
C ARG A 4 -8.12 6.55 -5.57
N GLN A 5 -7.44 7.69 -5.47
CA GLN A 5 -6.62 8.23 -6.53
C GLN A 5 -5.39 7.34 -6.80
N VAL A 6 -4.76 6.83 -5.74
CA VAL A 6 -3.65 5.85 -5.87
C VAL A 6 -4.13 4.60 -6.62
N PHE A 7 -5.30 4.09 -6.25
CA PHE A 7 -5.87 2.91 -6.90
C PHE A 7 -6.21 3.13 -8.37
N GLU A 8 -6.86 4.26 -8.71
CA GLU A 8 -7.19 4.62 -10.09
C GLU A 8 -5.92 4.82 -10.94
N GLY A 9 -4.88 5.44 -10.37
CA GLY A 9 -3.58 5.59 -11.01
C GLY A 9 -2.88 4.26 -11.24
N ALA A 10 -2.88 3.36 -10.25
CA ALA A 10 -2.26 2.03 -10.36
C ALA A 10 -2.95 1.15 -11.41
N THR A 11 -4.29 1.16 -11.45
CA THR A 11 -5.09 0.35 -12.39
C THR A 11 -4.90 0.73 -13.85
N HIS A 12 -4.58 2.00 -14.15
CA HIS A 12 -4.53 2.51 -15.52
C HIS A 12 -3.19 3.17 -15.87
N PHE A 13 -2.14 2.91 -15.10
CA PHE A 13 -0.84 3.56 -15.26
C PHE A 13 -0.90 5.11 -15.30
N GLY A 14 -1.82 5.69 -14.53
CA GLY A 14 -1.94 7.13 -14.33
C GLY A 14 -2.24 7.90 -15.62
N ILE A 15 -1.34 8.82 -16.00
CA ILE A 15 -1.51 9.70 -17.16
C ILE A 15 -0.98 9.09 -18.46
N LEU A 16 -0.21 8.00 -18.38
CA LEU A 16 0.48 7.41 -19.54
C LEU A 16 -0.46 7.08 -20.73
N PRO A 17 -1.68 6.54 -20.52
CA PRO A 17 -2.61 6.31 -21.63
C PRO A 17 -2.98 7.60 -22.37
N LYS A 18 -3.12 8.72 -21.64
CA LYS A 18 -3.50 10.02 -22.24
C LYS A 18 -2.38 10.66 -23.04
N LEU A 19 -1.14 10.24 -22.78
CA LEU A 19 0.06 10.74 -23.44
C LEU A 19 0.48 9.83 -24.61
N ASP A 20 -0.32 8.81 -24.94
CA ASP A 20 0.01 7.80 -25.97
C ASP A 20 1.37 7.11 -25.73
N MET A 21 1.72 6.92 -24.45
CA MET A 21 2.99 6.33 -24.01
C MET A 21 2.89 4.82 -23.74
N LEU A 22 1.76 4.19 -24.09
CA LEU A 22 1.52 2.77 -23.87
C LEU A 22 1.32 2.06 -25.21
N SER A 23 1.76 0.80 -25.27
CA SER A 23 1.43 -0.07 -26.39
C SER A 23 -0.07 -0.38 -26.41
N ASN A 24 -0.62 -0.60 -27.61
CA ASN A 24 -1.99 -1.11 -27.79
C ASN A 24 -2.18 -2.54 -27.22
N GLU A 25 -1.09 -3.27 -26.99
CA GLU A 25 -1.09 -4.62 -26.43
C GLU A 25 -0.84 -4.63 -24.90
N ILE A 26 -0.91 -3.47 -24.24
CA ILE A 26 -0.64 -3.34 -22.80
C ILE A 26 -1.63 -4.18 -21.98
N VAL A 27 -1.10 -4.88 -20.98
CA VAL A 27 -1.90 -5.55 -19.94
C VAL A 27 -1.83 -4.72 -18.68
N PHE A 28 -2.99 -4.30 -18.17
CA PHE A 28 -3.09 -3.54 -16.92
C PHE A 28 -2.98 -4.46 -15.70
N PRO A 29 -2.44 -3.96 -14.57
CA PRO A 29 -2.32 -4.75 -13.36
C PRO A 29 -3.70 -5.01 -12.73
N ASN A 30 -3.87 -6.21 -12.18
CA ASN A 30 -4.98 -6.50 -11.30
C ASN A 30 -4.76 -5.78 -9.97
N CYS A 31 -5.70 -4.92 -9.60
CA CYS A 31 -5.60 -4.13 -8.37
C CYS A 31 -6.82 -4.36 -7.47
N ILE A 32 -6.58 -4.37 -6.16
CA ILE A 32 -7.64 -4.38 -5.14
C ILE A 32 -7.63 -3.07 -4.35
N LEU A 33 -8.80 -2.44 -4.24
CA LEU A 33 -9.05 -1.34 -3.30
C LEU A 33 -9.67 -1.89 -2.01
N TYR A 34 -8.83 -2.24 -1.03
CA TYR A 34 -9.31 -2.73 0.26
C TYR A 34 -9.78 -1.56 1.13
N LYS A 35 -11.09 -1.30 1.13
CA LYS A 35 -11.69 -0.06 1.64
C LYS A 35 -12.59 -0.14 2.86
N SER A 36 -12.92 -1.34 3.32
CA SER A 36 -13.86 -1.55 4.41
C SER A 36 -13.44 -2.76 5.24
N LYS A 37 -13.95 -2.85 6.47
CA LYS A 37 -13.75 -4.04 7.31
C LYS A 37 -14.21 -5.28 6.57
N PHE A 38 -13.46 -6.35 6.76
CA PHE A 38 -13.75 -7.64 6.15
C PHE A 38 -14.89 -8.32 6.91
N LYS A 39 -15.78 -9.04 6.20
CA LYS A 39 -16.80 -9.89 6.83
C LYS A 39 -16.29 -11.32 6.86
N GLU A 40 -16.38 -11.99 8.02
CA GLU A 40 -15.76 -13.30 8.24
C GLU A 40 -16.22 -14.37 7.24
N ASP A 41 -17.45 -14.30 6.75
CA ASP A 41 -18.04 -15.23 5.78
C ASP A 41 -17.38 -15.21 4.39
N LYS A 42 -16.51 -14.23 4.10
CA LYS A 42 -15.91 -14.05 2.77
C LYS A 42 -14.42 -14.36 2.68
N VAL A 43 -13.79 -14.85 3.75
CA VAL A 43 -12.31 -14.89 3.86
C VAL A 43 -11.70 -15.72 2.73
N GLU A 44 -12.26 -16.90 2.46
CA GLU A 44 -11.76 -17.78 1.40
C GLU A 44 -11.90 -17.18 0.00
N LEU A 45 -12.98 -16.44 -0.25
CA LEU A 45 -13.18 -15.78 -1.54
C LEU A 45 -12.11 -14.70 -1.76
N PHE A 46 -11.85 -13.90 -0.73
CA PHE A 46 -10.87 -12.83 -0.83
C PHE A 46 -9.43 -13.33 -0.90
N LEU A 47 -9.11 -14.47 -0.28
CA LEU A 47 -7.80 -15.12 -0.50
C LEU A 47 -7.55 -15.41 -1.98
N LYS A 48 -8.56 -15.95 -2.68
CA LYS A 48 -8.47 -16.21 -4.11
C LYS A 48 -8.32 -14.92 -4.92
N ASP A 49 -8.97 -13.84 -4.49
CA ASP A 49 -8.79 -12.52 -5.11
C ASP A 49 -7.36 -12.00 -4.91
N LEU A 50 -6.77 -12.21 -3.72
CA LEU A 50 -5.39 -11.82 -3.40
C LEU A 50 -4.37 -12.59 -4.26
N ASP A 51 -4.58 -13.89 -4.48
CA ASP A 51 -3.71 -14.72 -5.33
C ASP A 51 -3.59 -14.20 -6.78
N ASN A 52 -4.61 -13.49 -7.27
CA ASN A 52 -4.66 -12.97 -8.64
C ASN A 52 -4.40 -11.46 -8.71
N THR A 53 -3.90 -10.85 -7.64
CA THR A 53 -3.72 -9.40 -7.52
C THR A 53 -2.25 -9.00 -7.57
N ASN A 54 -1.94 -7.98 -8.37
CA ASN A 54 -0.60 -7.39 -8.43
C ASN A 54 -0.42 -6.25 -7.42
N ILE A 55 -1.46 -5.42 -7.20
CA ILE A 55 -1.36 -4.22 -6.36
C ILE A 55 -2.55 -4.15 -5.40
N ILE A 56 -2.26 -3.98 -4.10
CA ILE A 56 -3.29 -3.80 -3.07
C ILE A 56 -3.16 -2.41 -2.49
N VAL A 57 -4.24 -1.65 -2.53
CA VAL A 57 -4.29 -0.30 -1.97
C VAL A 57 -5.20 -0.30 -0.75
N SER A 58 -4.63 -0.04 0.43
CA SER A 58 -5.36 0.02 1.69
C SER A 58 -4.87 1.13 2.63
N THR A 59 -5.37 1.16 3.87
CA THR A 59 -4.84 1.97 4.96
C THR A 59 -4.27 1.07 6.06
N PRO A 60 -3.29 1.54 6.85
CA PRO A 60 -2.71 0.72 7.92
C PRO A 60 -3.73 0.21 8.94
N THR A 61 -4.73 1.02 9.29
CA THR A 61 -5.82 0.61 10.19
C THR A 61 -6.63 -0.55 9.62
N LEU A 62 -6.90 -0.59 8.31
CA LEU A 62 -7.64 -1.70 7.72
C LEU A 62 -6.78 -2.97 7.65
N ILE A 63 -5.51 -2.83 7.26
CA ILE A 63 -4.55 -3.95 7.23
C ILE A 63 -4.37 -4.57 8.61
N LYS A 64 -4.19 -3.75 9.65
CA LYS A 64 -4.08 -4.22 11.04
C LYS A 64 -5.33 -4.98 11.52
N ASN A 65 -6.51 -4.54 11.11
CA ASN A 65 -7.78 -5.12 11.54
C ASN A 65 -8.27 -6.26 10.61
N MET A 66 -7.41 -6.73 9.71
CA MET A 66 -7.74 -7.82 8.80
C MET A 66 -7.72 -9.16 9.56
N PRO A 67 -8.57 -10.13 9.21
CA PRO A 67 -8.48 -11.50 9.71
C PRO A 67 -7.05 -12.06 9.60
N ASN A 68 -6.56 -12.71 10.65
CA ASN A 68 -5.17 -13.22 10.72
C ASN A 68 -4.79 -14.05 9.48
N LYS A 69 -5.68 -14.90 8.98
CA LYS A 69 -5.42 -15.72 7.79
C LYS A 69 -5.07 -14.88 6.54
N LEU A 70 -5.79 -13.78 6.33
CA LEU A 70 -5.51 -12.86 5.22
C LEU A 70 -4.24 -12.05 5.50
N PHE A 71 -4.04 -11.61 6.74
CA PHE A 71 -2.87 -10.83 7.12
C PHE A 71 -1.56 -11.61 6.94
N GLU A 72 -1.51 -12.87 7.39
CA GLU A 72 -0.38 -13.78 7.17
C GLU A 72 -0.18 -14.07 5.67
N HIS A 73 -1.26 -14.23 4.91
CA HIS A 73 -1.17 -14.38 3.46
C HIS A 73 -0.52 -13.15 2.81
N LEU A 74 -0.84 -11.93 3.24
CA LEU A 74 -0.17 -10.72 2.75
C LEU A 74 1.31 -10.69 3.10
N ILE A 75 1.68 -11.01 4.34
CA ILE A 75 3.09 -11.04 4.76
C ILE A 75 3.89 -12.04 3.92
N ASN A 76 3.32 -13.18 3.56
CA ASN A 76 4.04 -14.20 2.80
C ASN A 76 4.17 -13.88 1.30
N ASN A 77 3.22 -13.15 0.71
CA ASN A 77 3.16 -12.95 -0.74
C ASN A 77 3.52 -11.54 -1.22
N VAL A 78 3.54 -10.54 -0.33
CA VAL A 78 3.91 -9.17 -0.70
C VAL A 78 5.43 -8.99 -0.68
N GLU A 79 5.99 -8.56 -1.81
CA GLU A 79 7.42 -8.31 -1.96
C GLU A 79 7.82 -6.85 -1.65
N LEU A 80 6.91 -5.91 -1.90
CA LEU A 80 7.12 -4.46 -1.76
C LEU A 80 5.94 -3.83 -1.03
N VAL A 81 6.23 -3.11 0.06
CA VAL A 81 5.25 -2.26 0.75
C VAL A 81 5.63 -0.81 0.57
N VAL A 82 4.63 -0.01 0.17
CA VAL A 82 4.78 1.41 -0.08
C VAL A 82 3.92 2.19 0.92
N PHE A 83 4.56 3.06 1.70
CA PHE A 83 3.91 3.96 2.65
C PHE A 83 3.93 5.40 2.11
N ASP A 84 2.75 5.93 1.80
CA ASP A 84 2.50 7.36 1.56
C ASP A 84 2.45 8.11 2.89
N GLU A 85 2.72 9.43 2.91
CA GLU A 85 2.67 10.27 4.11
C GLU A 85 3.39 9.66 5.33
N ALA A 86 4.58 9.12 5.10
CA ALA A 86 5.39 8.41 6.10
C ALA A 86 5.71 9.22 7.37
N HIS A 87 5.47 10.54 7.40
CA HIS A 87 5.50 11.33 8.64
C HIS A 87 4.53 10.84 9.72
N HIS A 88 3.48 10.08 9.35
CA HIS A 88 2.54 9.44 10.28
C HIS A 88 3.01 8.10 10.87
N LEU A 89 4.20 7.61 10.55
CA LEU A 89 4.71 6.31 11.03
C LEU A 89 4.77 6.16 12.57
N ALA A 90 4.70 7.26 13.32
CA ALA A 90 4.59 7.24 14.78
C ALA A 90 3.22 6.74 15.28
N ALA A 91 2.19 6.72 14.43
CA ALA A 91 0.87 6.23 14.80
C ALA A 91 0.91 4.71 15.08
N PRO A 92 0.23 4.21 16.12
CA PRO A 92 0.33 2.80 16.54
C PRO A 92 0.02 1.79 15.44
N ASP A 93 -0.99 2.07 14.61
CA ASP A 93 -1.38 1.19 13.51
C ASP A 93 -0.32 1.12 12.41
N TRP A 94 0.32 2.25 12.10
CA TRP A 94 1.39 2.32 11.10
C TRP A 94 2.61 1.55 11.57
N LYS A 95 3.02 1.80 12.82
CA LYS A 95 4.15 1.11 13.44
C LYS A 95 3.94 -0.41 13.44
N PHE A 96 2.76 -0.87 13.86
CA PHE A 96 2.40 -2.29 13.86
C PHE A 96 2.52 -2.92 12.48
N VAL A 97 1.90 -2.30 11.47
CA VAL A 97 1.95 -2.84 10.10
C VAL A 97 3.38 -2.84 9.60
N ARG A 98 4.12 -1.73 9.72
CA ARG A 98 5.52 -1.65 9.28
C ARG A 98 6.39 -2.74 9.91
N GLU A 99 6.28 -2.95 11.22
CA GLU A 99 7.06 -3.96 11.94
C GLU A 99 6.86 -5.38 11.40
N LYS A 100 5.68 -5.67 10.85
CA LYS A 100 5.34 -6.97 10.24
C LYS A 100 5.90 -7.18 8.83
N PHE A 101 6.39 -6.12 8.18
CA PHE A 101 6.95 -6.16 6.82
C PHE A 101 8.43 -5.74 6.79
N LEU A 102 9.15 -5.77 7.92
CA LEU A 102 10.57 -5.38 7.99
C LEU A 102 11.51 -6.28 7.18
N ASP A 103 11.09 -7.51 6.90
CA ASP A 103 11.79 -8.46 6.04
C ASP A 103 11.52 -8.22 4.54
N LYS A 104 10.62 -7.29 4.18
CA LYS A 104 10.26 -6.95 2.80
C LYS A 104 10.95 -5.69 2.30
N LYS A 105 10.83 -5.43 1.00
CA LYS A 105 11.22 -4.13 0.44
C LYS A 105 10.23 -3.08 0.96
N LEU A 106 10.74 -2.06 1.64
CA LEU A 106 9.95 -0.95 2.15
C LEU A 106 10.31 0.34 1.41
N LEU A 107 9.32 0.97 0.81
CA LEU A 107 9.41 2.32 0.24
C LEU A 107 8.55 3.26 1.07
N GLN A 108 9.16 4.30 1.61
CA GLN A 108 8.49 5.28 2.45
C GLN A 108 8.72 6.66 1.83
N TYR A 109 7.64 7.34 1.45
CA TYR A 109 7.71 8.70 0.93
C TYR A 109 6.83 9.63 1.74
N THR A 110 7.27 10.88 1.84
CA THR A 110 6.50 11.95 2.46
C THR A 110 7.00 13.30 1.97
N ALA A 111 6.08 14.26 1.83
CA ALA A 111 6.41 15.65 1.53
C ALA A 111 6.95 16.40 2.77
N THR A 112 6.66 15.91 3.98
CA THR A 112 7.00 16.56 5.26
C THR A 112 7.96 15.68 6.08
N PRO A 113 9.28 15.76 5.83
CA PRO A 113 10.25 14.86 6.48
C PRO A 113 10.45 15.14 7.99
N TYR A 114 9.91 16.26 8.50
CA TYR A 114 10.07 16.70 9.87
C TYR A 114 8.91 16.24 10.76
N ARG A 115 9.23 15.56 11.86
CA ARG A 115 8.28 15.31 12.95
C ARG A 115 8.10 16.57 13.79
N ASN A 116 6.90 16.78 14.34
CA ASN A 116 6.60 17.83 15.32
C ASN A 116 7.42 17.71 16.63
N ASP A 117 8.11 16.58 16.86
CA ASP A 117 8.98 16.36 18.02
C ASP A 117 10.49 16.53 17.71
N GLY A 118 10.84 17.11 16.56
CA GLY A 118 12.21 17.45 16.18
C GLY A 118 13.13 16.25 15.90
N LYS A 119 12.62 15.02 15.91
CA LYS A 119 13.40 13.83 15.59
C LYS A 119 13.35 13.53 14.09
N ASN A 120 14.52 13.33 13.48
CA ASN A 120 14.62 12.85 12.10
C ASN A 120 14.09 11.40 11.99
N LEU A 121 13.33 11.12 10.94
CA LEU A 121 13.03 9.75 10.51
C LEU A 121 14.34 9.11 10.01
N LYS A 122 14.99 8.31 10.87
CA LYS A 122 16.35 7.78 10.68
C LYS A 122 16.52 6.72 9.58
N GLU A 123 15.56 6.53 8.68
CA GLU A 123 15.55 5.39 7.76
C GLU A 123 15.34 5.83 6.32
N ARG A 124 15.60 4.95 5.34
CA ARG A 124 15.52 5.22 3.88
C ARG A 124 14.16 5.79 3.48
N LEU A 125 14.05 7.10 3.64
CA LEU A 125 12.94 7.95 3.26
C LEU A 125 13.33 8.58 1.94
N PHE A 126 12.54 8.32 0.90
CA PHE A 126 12.66 9.10 -0.32
C PHE A 126 11.78 10.34 -0.12
N THR A 127 12.42 11.46 0.21
CA THR A 127 11.75 12.76 0.31
C THR A 127 11.66 13.35 -1.10
N ILE A 128 10.44 13.48 -1.61
CA ILE A 128 10.15 14.31 -2.78
C ILE A 128 9.60 15.62 -2.24
N THR A 129 10.41 16.67 -2.26
CA THR A 129 9.95 18.04 -2.03
C THR A 129 9.41 18.55 -3.37
N VAL A 130 8.10 18.76 -3.45
CA VAL A 130 7.42 19.46 -4.57
C VAL A 130 7.36 20.94 -4.28
#